data_AF-A0A1G2THK2-F1
#
_entry.id   AF-A0A1G2THK2-F1
#
_cell.length_a   1.000
_cell.length_b   1.000
_cell.length_c   1.000
_cell.angle_alpha   90.00
_cell.angle_beta   90.00
_cell.angle_gamma   90.00
#
_symmetry.space_group_name_H-M   'P 1'
#
loop_
_entity.id
_entity.type
_entity.pdbx_description
1 polymer ?
#
loop_
_entity_poly.entity_id
_entity_poly.type
_entity_poly.pdbx_seq_one_letter_code
_entity_poly.pdbx_strand_id
1 'polypeptide(L)'
;MGHLSTLNNATKWLDKSIALGNSHYLIKFVIIRIMLDSKKYLVAFLITAAIFGTAIFVSNILSQKKLEDVRIIENRVALDILSSETQFALLEETSCKDIGPGFLSKELGSLGEKLTYAENQTELNTQDLDYLKRSYFLLEIKDYLLMKRLTEKCGTKPTFILYFYSTKDACDDCEKMGYVLTELRDRYPDLRVYSFDYHFDVGAINTLVSIYKVKPDLPAMIINLQTYYGFHSVEDLEKTVPALHDLAAKAKTLEKSATSTPKTD
;
A
#
# COMPACT_ATOMS: atom_id res chain seq x y z
N MET A 1 60.02 -15.56 -61.66
CA MET A 1 59.68 -15.00 -62.99
C MET A 1 58.36 -15.61 -63.44
N GLY A 2 57.38 -14.79 -63.83
CA GLY A 2 56.25 -15.29 -64.63
C GLY A 2 54.82 -14.85 -64.27
N HIS A 3 54.56 -14.04 -63.24
CA HIS A 3 53.17 -13.69 -62.86
C HIS A 3 52.93 -12.18 -62.67
N LEU A 4 53.24 -11.37 -63.69
CA LEU A 4 52.93 -9.94 -63.67
C LEU A 4 52.54 -9.31 -65.03
N SER A 5 52.29 -10.10 -66.08
CA SER A 5 52.06 -9.57 -67.44
C SER A 5 50.60 -9.58 -67.94
N THR A 6 49.63 -10.08 -67.19
CA THR A 6 48.23 -10.22 -67.67
C THR A 6 47.30 -9.05 -67.35
N LEU A 7 47.73 -8.06 -66.54
CA LEU A 7 46.94 -6.88 -66.20
C LEU A 7 46.95 -5.77 -67.28
N ASN A 8 47.88 -5.79 -68.24
CA ASN A 8 48.04 -4.71 -69.21
C ASN A 8 47.17 -4.79 -70.47
N ASN A 9 46.47 -5.91 -70.71
CA ASN A 9 45.63 -6.07 -71.90
C ASN A 9 44.14 -5.80 -71.66
N ALA A 10 43.66 -5.86 -70.40
CA ALA A 10 42.26 -5.59 -70.07
C ALA A 10 41.92 -4.09 -70.12
N THR A 11 42.85 -3.22 -69.73
CA THR A 11 42.69 -1.76 -69.81
C THR A 11 42.70 -1.26 -71.24
N LYS A 12 43.42 -1.93 -72.15
CA LYS A 12 43.52 -1.57 -73.57
C LYS A 12 42.25 -1.89 -74.37
N TRP A 13 41.44 -2.85 -73.91
CA TRP A 13 40.13 -3.15 -74.51
C TRP A 13 39.04 -2.19 -74.02
N LEU A 14 39.11 -1.76 -72.76
CA LEU A 14 38.19 -0.77 -72.19
C LEU A 14 38.35 0.62 -72.82
N ASP A 15 39.56 1.01 -73.20
CA ASP A 15 39.82 2.32 -73.83
C ASP A 15 39.33 2.39 -75.29
N LYS A 16 39.24 1.24 -75.98
CA LYS A 16 38.85 1.20 -77.40
C LYS A 16 37.33 1.15 -77.62
N SER A 17 36.55 0.70 -76.64
CA SER A 17 35.08 0.71 -76.72
C SER A 17 34.45 2.06 -76.35
N ILE A 18 35.19 2.97 -75.73
CA ILE A 18 34.72 4.34 -75.44
C ILE A 18 34.72 5.22 -76.71
N ALA A 19 35.42 4.79 -77.78
CA ALA A 19 35.61 5.57 -79.00
C ALA A 19 34.52 5.43 -80.08
N LEU A 20 33.42 4.70 -79.84
CA LEU A 20 32.27 4.70 -80.75
C LEU A 20 31.01 5.16 -80.01
N GLY A 21 30.77 6.45 -80.17
CA GLY A 21 29.65 7.18 -79.60
C GLY A 21 28.32 6.50 -79.86
N ASN A 22 27.67 6.13 -78.76
CA ASN A 22 26.28 6.49 -78.55
C ASN A 22 25.98 6.64 -77.06
N SER A 23 26.59 7.68 -76.45
CA SER A 23 26.40 8.12 -75.06
C SER A 23 24.92 8.24 -74.66
N HIS A 24 24.05 8.50 -75.65
CA HIS A 24 22.61 8.67 -75.46
C HIS A 24 21.86 7.39 -75.03
N TYR A 25 22.38 6.20 -75.32
CA TYR A 25 21.75 4.92 -74.92
C TYR A 25 22.24 4.42 -73.55
N LEU A 26 23.52 4.61 -73.21
CA LEU A 26 24.06 4.24 -71.90
C LEU A 26 23.56 5.15 -70.78
N ILE A 27 23.46 6.46 -71.04
CA ILE A 27 22.86 7.42 -70.09
C ILE A 27 21.36 7.14 -69.93
N LYS A 28 20.62 6.85 -71.01
CA LYS A 28 19.22 6.41 -70.90
C LYS A 28 19.08 5.10 -70.12
N PHE A 29 19.95 4.11 -70.31
CA PHE A 29 19.89 2.83 -69.60
C PHE A 29 20.21 2.98 -68.10
N VAL A 30 21.18 3.83 -67.74
CA VAL A 30 21.53 4.15 -66.35
C VAL A 30 20.44 5.01 -65.68
N ILE A 31 19.91 6.04 -66.35
CA ILE A 31 18.82 6.88 -65.83
C ILE A 31 17.52 6.07 -65.70
N ILE A 32 17.20 5.19 -66.64
CA ILE A 32 16.03 4.30 -66.56
C ILE A 32 16.20 3.26 -65.43
N ARG A 33 17.40 2.70 -65.22
CA ARG A 33 17.69 1.85 -64.05
C ARG A 33 17.55 2.61 -62.72
N ILE A 34 18.04 3.84 -62.65
CA ILE A 34 17.92 4.71 -61.46
C ILE A 34 16.45 5.13 -61.22
N MET A 35 15.67 5.40 -62.26
CA MET A 35 14.23 5.69 -62.16
C MET A 35 13.39 4.45 -61.83
N LEU A 36 13.82 3.24 -62.23
CA LEU A 36 13.17 1.97 -61.86
C LEU A 36 13.48 1.54 -60.43
N ASP A 37 14.68 1.85 -59.93
CA ASP A 37 15.06 1.56 -58.55
C ASP A 37 14.52 2.62 -57.57
N SER A 38 14.37 3.89 -57.98
CA SER A 38 13.78 4.93 -57.13
C SER A 38 12.33 4.61 -56.70
N LYS A 39 11.54 3.96 -57.57
CA LYS A 39 10.21 3.44 -57.21
C LYS A 39 10.27 2.30 -56.19
N LYS A 40 11.28 1.43 -56.26
CA LYS A 40 11.47 0.33 -55.30
C LYS A 40 11.96 0.83 -53.95
N TYR A 41 12.87 1.80 -53.94
CA TYR A 41 13.32 2.47 -52.72
C TYR A 41 12.18 3.26 -52.06
N LEU A 42 11.30 3.90 -52.84
CA LEU A 42 10.11 4.57 -52.32
C LEU A 42 9.14 3.57 -51.65
N VAL A 43 8.90 2.42 -52.27
CA VAL A 43 8.03 1.37 -51.71
C VAL A 43 8.65 0.80 -50.42
N ALA A 44 9.96 0.52 -50.41
CA ALA A 44 10.65 0.05 -49.21
C ALA A 44 10.61 1.07 -48.05
N PHE A 45 10.75 2.37 -48.37
CA PHE A 45 10.62 3.44 -47.40
C PHE A 45 9.21 3.51 -46.80
N LEU A 46 8.16 3.40 -47.62
CA LEU A 46 6.77 3.40 -47.14
C LEU A 46 6.46 2.20 -46.25
N ILE A 47 6.95 1.01 -46.60
CA ILE A 47 6.77 -0.20 -45.77
C ILE A 47 7.48 -0.02 -44.42
N THR A 48 8.71 0.49 -44.43
CA THR A 48 9.47 0.74 -43.21
C THR A 48 8.79 1.80 -42.34
N ALA A 49 8.33 2.90 -42.94
CA ALA A 49 7.60 3.96 -42.24
C ALA A 49 6.27 3.46 -41.65
N ALA A 50 5.56 2.56 -42.33
CA ALA A 50 4.35 1.94 -41.80
C ALA A 50 4.64 1.03 -40.59
N ILE A 51 5.70 0.22 -40.65
CA ILE A 51 6.11 -0.66 -39.53
C ILE A 51 6.54 0.18 -38.31
N PHE A 52 7.39 1.19 -38.51
CA PHE A 52 7.80 2.08 -37.41
C PHE A 52 6.64 2.94 -36.90
N GLY A 53 5.78 3.44 -37.78
CA GLY A 53 4.62 4.23 -37.41
C GLY A 53 3.63 3.44 -36.55
N THR A 54 3.36 2.18 -36.90
CA THR A 54 2.51 1.29 -36.10
C THR A 54 3.15 0.94 -34.76
N ALA A 55 4.45 0.65 -34.72
CA ALA A 55 5.17 0.41 -33.47
C ALA A 55 5.15 1.63 -32.53
N ILE A 56 5.39 2.84 -33.05
CA ILE A 56 5.34 4.09 -32.28
C ILE A 56 3.91 4.38 -31.80
N PHE A 57 2.90 4.17 -32.64
CA PHE A 57 1.50 4.37 -32.28
C PHE A 57 1.06 3.43 -31.15
N VAL A 58 1.38 2.13 -31.26
CA VAL A 58 1.11 1.13 -30.22
C VAL A 58 1.90 1.44 -28.95
N SER A 59 3.18 1.82 -29.07
CA SER A 59 4.01 2.22 -27.94
C SER A 59 3.44 3.44 -27.22
N ASN A 60 2.93 4.44 -27.94
CA ASN A 60 2.33 5.63 -27.32
C ASN A 60 1.02 5.28 -26.61
N ILE A 61 0.17 4.41 -27.17
CA ILE A 61 -1.05 3.94 -26.50
C ILE A 61 -0.71 3.15 -25.23
N LEU A 62 0.24 2.20 -25.32
CA LEU A 62 0.67 1.44 -24.14
C LEU A 62 1.35 2.34 -23.10
N SER A 63 2.11 3.35 -23.51
CA SER A 63 2.79 4.28 -22.59
C SER A 63 1.79 5.16 -21.83
N GLN A 64 0.73 5.62 -22.51
CA GLN A 64 -0.35 6.37 -21.86
C GLN A 64 -1.13 5.50 -20.86
N LYS A 65 -1.47 4.25 -21.24
CA LYS A 65 -2.10 3.28 -20.33
C LYS A 65 -1.23 2.98 -19.10
N LYS A 66 0.07 2.77 -19.30
CA LYS A 66 1.02 2.49 -18.22
C LYS A 66 1.23 3.68 -17.28
N LEU A 67 1.11 4.91 -17.78
CA LEU A 67 1.13 6.13 -16.96
C LEU A 67 -0.17 6.34 -16.19
N GLU A 68 -1.31 5.90 -16.72
CA GLU A 68 -2.62 5.98 -16.07
C GLU A 68 -2.72 4.97 -14.92
N ASP A 69 -2.32 3.70 -15.14
CA ASP A 69 -2.41 2.64 -14.13
C ASP A 69 -1.46 2.85 -12.93
N VAL A 70 -0.23 3.35 -13.18
CA VAL A 70 0.73 3.64 -12.09
C VAL A 70 0.32 4.88 -11.29
N ARG A 71 -0.26 5.90 -11.94
CA ARG A 71 -0.77 7.10 -11.25
C ARG A 71 -2.07 6.85 -10.49
N ILE A 72 -2.93 5.93 -10.95
CA ILE A 72 -4.24 5.68 -10.33
C ILE A 72 -4.10 4.96 -8.97
N ILE A 73 -3.10 4.09 -8.80
CA ILE A 73 -2.87 3.38 -7.53
C ILE A 73 -2.19 4.33 -6.51
N GLU A 74 -1.19 5.11 -6.91
CA GLU A 74 -0.51 6.05 -6.01
C GLU A 74 -1.40 7.27 -5.64
N ASN A 75 -2.14 7.86 -6.58
CA ASN A 75 -2.94 9.06 -6.30
C ASN A 75 -4.18 8.80 -5.46
N ARG A 76 -4.85 7.64 -5.60
CA ARG A 76 -6.03 7.35 -4.77
C ARG A 76 -5.65 7.13 -3.31
N VAL A 77 -4.55 6.40 -3.07
CA VAL A 77 -4.02 6.19 -1.71
C VAL A 77 -3.58 7.51 -1.09
N ALA A 78 -2.84 8.35 -1.82
CA ALA A 78 -2.40 9.65 -1.31
C ALA A 78 -3.59 10.59 -1.03
N LEU A 79 -4.62 10.60 -1.88
CA LEU A 79 -5.81 11.43 -1.69
C LEU A 79 -6.69 10.91 -0.55
N ASP A 80 -6.86 9.60 -0.39
CA ASP A 80 -7.62 9.00 0.70
C ASP A 80 -6.91 9.20 2.05
N ILE A 81 -5.57 9.11 2.06
CA ILE A 81 -4.74 9.43 3.23
C ILE A 81 -4.87 10.91 3.59
N LEU A 82 -4.73 11.82 2.60
CA LEU A 82 -4.82 13.26 2.82
C LEU A 82 -6.23 13.68 3.28
N SER A 83 -7.27 13.07 2.69
CA SER A 83 -8.65 13.27 3.10
C SER A 83 -8.88 12.80 4.53
N SER A 84 -8.35 11.62 4.88
CA SER A 84 -8.40 11.11 6.25
C SER A 84 -7.67 12.05 7.21
N GLU A 85 -6.46 12.50 6.87
CA GLU A 85 -5.68 13.46 7.69
C GLU A 85 -6.40 14.77 7.90
N THR A 86 -7.05 15.28 6.86
CA THR A 86 -7.88 16.48 6.95
C THR A 86 -9.07 16.26 7.89
N GLN A 87 -9.75 15.11 7.81
CA GLN A 87 -10.83 14.77 8.74
C GLN A 87 -10.33 14.66 10.19
N PHE A 88 -9.18 14.01 10.41
CA PHE A 88 -8.54 13.93 11.72
C PHE A 88 -8.22 15.31 12.30
N ALA A 89 -7.64 16.20 11.49
CA ALA A 89 -7.33 17.57 11.90
C ALA A 89 -8.60 18.38 12.22
N LEU A 90 -9.68 18.20 11.46
CA LEU A 90 -10.97 18.85 11.73
C LEU A 90 -11.62 18.33 13.02
N LEU A 91 -11.56 17.02 13.28
CA LEU A 91 -12.08 16.42 14.51
C LEU A 91 -11.32 16.87 15.74
N GLU A 92 -9.99 17.04 15.62
CA GLU A 92 -9.17 17.62 16.68
C GLU A 92 -9.57 19.07 17.00
N GLU A 93 -9.94 19.86 15.99
CA GLU A 93 -10.39 21.25 16.16
C GLU A 93 -11.82 21.38 16.69
N THR A 94 -12.66 20.36 16.50
CA THR A 94 -14.09 20.38 16.85
C THR A 94 -14.35 20.54 18.36
N SER A 95 -15.53 21.04 18.71
CA SER A 95 -15.96 21.22 20.10
C SER A 95 -16.19 19.87 20.80
N CYS A 96 -15.82 19.77 22.08
CA CYS A 96 -15.95 18.54 22.87
C CYS A 96 -17.39 18.02 23.04
N LYS A 97 -18.40 18.79 22.63
CA LYS A 97 -19.82 18.39 22.67
C LYS A 97 -20.26 17.55 21.46
N ASP A 98 -19.55 17.66 20.34
CA ASP A 98 -19.96 17.07 19.06
C ASP A 98 -19.16 15.81 18.70
N ILE A 99 -18.20 15.43 19.55
CA ILE A 99 -17.34 14.27 19.33
C ILE A 99 -18.00 13.05 19.96
N GLY A 100 -18.89 12.43 19.19
CA GLY A 100 -19.47 11.14 19.56
C GLY A 100 -18.41 10.03 19.54
N PRO A 101 -18.41 9.09 20.51
CA PRO A 101 -17.57 7.91 20.45
C PRO A 101 -18.06 7.04 19.29
N GLY A 102 -17.37 7.05 18.15
CA GLY A 102 -17.68 6.10 17.08
C GLY A 102 -17.50 6.53 15.64
N PHE A 103 -17.09 7.77 15.33
CA PHE A 103 -16.90 8.17 13.94
C PHE A 103 -15.91 7.23 13.24
N LEU A 104 -14.67 7.14 13.74
CA LEU A 104 -13.64 6.24 13.19
C LEU A 104 -13.83 4.77 13.56
N SER A 105 -14.64 4.48 14.58
CA SER A 105 -14.94 3.09 14.98
C SER A 105 -15.65 2.34 13.87
N LYS A 106 -16.38 3.05 12.99
CA LYS A 106 -17.08 2.45 11.86
C LYS A 106 -16.11 2.07 10.75
N GLU A 107 -15.21 2.96 10.36
CA GLU A 107 -14.18 2.67 9.36
C GLU A 107 -13.23 1.58 9.86
N LEU A 108 -12.74 1.69 11.11
CA LEU A 108 -11.91 0.66 11.75
C LEU A 108 -12.61 -0.69 11.82
N GLY A 109 -13.89 -0.72 12.20
CA GLY A 109 -14.69 -1.94 12.23
C GLY A 109 -14.81 -2.57 10.85
N SER A 110 -15.20 -1.77 9.84
CA SER A 110 -15.35 -2.26 8.47
C SER A 110 -14.03 -2.76 7.85
N LEU A 111 -12.91 -2.13 8.21
CA LEU A 111 -11.59 -2.50 7.72
C LEU A 111 -11.07 -3.74 8.44
N GLY A 112 -11.32 -3.84 9.76
CA GLY A 112 -11.03 -5.01 10.56
C GLY A 112 -11.81 -6.24 10.11
N GLU A 113 -13.11 -6.12 9.82
CA GLU A 113 -13.94 -7.21 9.28
C GLU A 113 -13.40 -7.72 7.94
N LYS A 114 -13.03 -6.79 7.03
CA LYS A 114 -12.40 -7.14 5.75
C LYS A 114 -11.06 -7.83 5.95
N LEU A 115 -10.26 -7.36 6.91
CA LEU A 115 -8.96 -7.96 7.23
C LEU A 115 -9.12 -9.38 7.76
N THR A 116 -9.99 -9.59 8.75
CA THR A 116 -10.28 -10.92 9.30
C THR A 116 -10.80 -11.87 8.22
N TYR A 117 -11.70 -11.39 7.34
CA TYR A 117 -12.15 -12.18 6.21
C TYR A 117 -10.99 -12.54 5.28
N ALA A 118 -10.11 -11.59 4.99
CA ALA A 118 -8.98 -11.77 4.10
C ALA A 118 -7.91 -12.71 4.67
N GLU A 119 -7.58 -12.61 5.94
CA GLU A 119 -6.59 -13.47 6.60
C GLU A 119 -7.03 -14.94 6.64
N ASN A 120 -8.34 -15.19 6.72
CA ASN A 120 -8.92 -16.53 6.70
C ASN A 120 -9.00 -17.15 5.29
N GLN A 121 -8.71 -16.38 4.23
CA GLN A 121 -8.77 -16.84 2.85
C GLN A 121 -7.38 -17.20 2.34
N THR A 122 -7.14 -18.49 2.07
CA THR A 122 -5.86 -19.01 1.57
C THR A 122 -5.50 -18.55 0.15
N GLU A 123 -6.47 -18.00 -0.60
CA GLU A 123 -6.35 -17.68 -2.03
C GLU A 123 -6.12 -16.18 -2.32
N LEU A 124 -6.10 -15.32 -1.30
CA LEU A 124 -5.91 -13.89 -1.52
C LEU A 124 -4.47 -13.55 -1.90
N ASN A 125 -4.34 -12.57 -2.80
CA ASN A 125 -3.04 -12.03 -3.19
C ASN A 125 -2.35 -11.42 -1.98
N THR A 126 -1.10 -11.83 -1.73
CA THR A 126 -0.28 -11.33 -0.62
C THR A 126 -0.09 -9.81 -0.65
N GLN A 127 -0.14 -9.19 -1.83
CA GLN A 127 -0.02 -7.73 -1.98
C GLN A 127 -1.26 -7.00 -1.47
N ASP A 128 -2.46 -7.52 -1.74
CA ASP A 128 -3.71 -6.92 -1.28
C ASP A 128 -3.86 -7.08 0.24
N LEU A 129 -3.43 -8.22 0.79
CA LEU A 129 -3.40 -8.44 2.23
C LEU A 129 -2.40 -7.51 2.93
N ASP A 130 -1.18 -7.32 2.39
CA ASP A 130 -0.21 -6.36 2.94
C ASP A 130 -0.78 -4.94 2.94
N TYR A 131 -1.39 -4.52 1.83
CA TYR A 131 -2.01 -3.20 1.72
C TYR A 131 -3.13 -3.01 2.75
N LEU A 132 -3.97 -4.04 2.95
CA LEU A 132 -5.07 -4.01 3.92
C LEU A 132 -4.55 -3.92 5.35
N LYS A 133 -3.54 -4.74 5.72
CA LYS A 133 -2.87 -4.68 7.02
C LYS A 133 -2.23 -3.32 7.28
N ARG A 134 -1.52 -2.79 6.30
CA ARG A 134 -0.88 -1.47 6.36
C ARG A 134 -1.90 -0.36 6.62
N SER A 135 -3.00 -0.38 5.88
CA SER A 135 -4.10 0.58 6.06
C SER A 135 -4.73 0.46 7.44
N TYR A 136 -4.97 -0.77 7.91
CA TYR A 136 -5.54 -1.05 9.23
C TYR A 136 -4.68 -0.53 10.37
N PHE A 137 -3.39 -0.89 10.41
CA PHE A 137 -2.49 -0.44 11.46
C PHE A 137 -2.30 1.09 11.44
N LEU A 138 -2.19 1.72 10.26
CA LEU A 138 -2.09 3.18 10.20
C LEU A 138 -3.36 3.86 10.73
N LEU A 139 -4.54 3.30 10.47
CA LEU A 139 -5.80 3.83 10.97
C LEU A 139 -5.92 3.68 12.49
N GLU A 140 -5.52 2.54 13.06
CA GLU A 140 -5.47 2.33 14.51
C GLU A 140 -4.54 3.34 15.20
N ILE A 141 -3.36 3.58 14.63
CA ILE A 141 -2.41 4.58 15.16
C ILE A 141 -3.02 5.98 15.12
N LYS A 142 -3.70 6.35 14.03
CA LYS A 142 -4.33 7.66 13.90
C LYS A 142 -5.48 7.83 14.90
N ASP A 143 -6.32 6.81 15.09
CA ASP A 143 -7.39 6.84 16.10
C ASP A 143 -6.83 6.95 17.52
N TYR A 144 -5.77 6.20 17.86
CA TYR A 144 -5.07 6.31 19.12
C TYR A 144 -4.55 7.75 19.38
N LEU A 145 -3.88 8.34 18.40
CA LEU A 145 -3.33 9.70 18.51
C LEU A 145 -4.43 10.76 18.66
N LEU A 146 -5.51 10.65 17.87
CA LEU A 146 -6.67 11.52 17.99
C LEU A 146 -7.28 11.40 19.38
N MET A 147 -7.52 10.18 19.86
CA MET A 147 -8.17 9.95 21.14
C MET A 147 -7.31 10.43 22.32
N LYS A 148 -5.99 10.32 22.20
CA LYS A 148 -5.06 10.92 23.16
C LYS A 148 -5.17 12.45 23.20
N ARG A 149 -5.20 13.13 22.04
CA ARG A 149 -5.39 14.58 21.98
C ARG A 149 -6.74 15.02 22.54
N LEU A 150 -7.80 14.26 22.28
CA LEU A 150 -9.12 14.52 22.83
C LEU A 150 -9.19 14.31 24.34
N THR A 151 -8.46 13.33 24.88
CA THR A 151 -8.28 13.15 26.33
C THR A 151 -7.66 14.40 26.94
N GLU A 152 -6.61 14.95 26.32
CA GLU A 152 -5.92 16.17 26.78
C GLU A 152 -6.80 17.43 26.67
N LYS A 153 -7.51 17.60 25.55
CA LYS A 153 -8.34 18.80 25.28
C LYS A 153 -9.68 18.79 26.03
N CYS A 154 -10.35 17.64 26.08
CA CYS A 154 -11.73 17.53 26.57
C CYS A 154 -11.84 16.90 27.98
N GLY A 155 -10.72 16.46 28.56
CA GLY A 155 -10.71 15.83 29.89
C GLY A 155 -11.41 14.48 29.95
N THR A 156 -11.67 13.85 28.79
CA THR A 156 -12.14 12.46 28.75
C THR A 156 -11.03 11.55 29.27
N LYS A 157 -11.40 10.38 29.81
CA LYS A 157 -10.43 9.42 30.38
C LYS A 157 -10.63 8.01 29.80
N PRO A 158 -10.59 7.85 28.46
CA PRO A 158 -10.56 6.51 27.88
C PRO A 158 -9.30 5.77 28.35
N THR A 159 -9.43 4.46 28.49
CA THR A 159 -8.27 3.60 28.74
C THR A 159 -7.79 3.03 27.40
N PHE A 160 -6.50 3.15 27.12
CA PHE A 160 -5.89 2.65 25.90
C PHE A 160 -5.04 1.42 26.19
N ILE A 161 -5.19 0.38 25.37
CA ILE A 161 -4.30 -0.77 25.32
C ILE A 161 -3.65 -0.79 23.94
N LEU A 162 -2.32 -0.68 23.89
CA LEU A 162 -1.55 -0.99 22.69
C LEU A 162 -1.06 -2.42 22.81
N TYR A 163 -1.60 -3.31 22.00
CA TYR A 163 -1.28 -4.72 21.99
C TYR A 163 -0.33 -5.04 20.83
N PHE A 164 0.76 -5.73 21.11
CA PHE A 164 1.73 -6.20 20.13
C PHE A 164 1.74 -7.73 20.11
N TYR A 165 1.54 -8.30 18.93
CA TYR A 165 1.57 -9.73 18.65
C TYR A 165 2.55 -10.05 17.53
N SER A 166 2.79 -11.33 17.25
CA SER A 166 3.60 -11.76 16.11
C SER A 166 2.89 -12.85 15.33
N THR A 167 2.91 -12.73 14.00
CA THR A 167 2.50 -13.80 13.07
C THR A 167 3.70 -14.55 12.49
N LYS A 168 4.92 -14.03 12.69
CA LYS A 168 6.17 -14.59 12.13
C LYS A 168 6.88 -15.55 13.10
N ASP A 169 6.77 -15.29 14.40
CA ASP A 169 7.38 -16.12 15.45
C ASP A 169 6.34 -17.01 16.11
N ALA A 170 6.80 -18.07 16.78
CA ALA A 170 5.93 -18.87 17.64
C ALA A 170 5.43 -18.02 18.81
N CYS A 171 4.16 -17.63 18.74
CA CYS A 171 3.46 -16.91 19.80
C CYS A 171 2.10 -17.55 20.09
N ASP A 172 2.11 -18.74 20.69
CA ASP A 172 0.89 -19.51 21.00
C ASP A 172 -0.07 -18.74 21.93
N ASP A 173 0.47 -17.83 22.74
CA ASP A 173 -0.32 -17.02 23.66
C ASP A 173 -0.87 -15.74 23.03
N CYS A 174 -0.40 -15.34 21.84
CA CYS A 174 -0.90 -14.13 21.16
C CYS A 174 -2.38 -14.24 20.77
N GLU A 175 -2.80 -15.40 20.26
CA GLU A 175 -4.20 -15.61 19.89
C GLU A 175 -5.11 -15.61 21.13
N LYS A 176 -4.70 -16.31 22.19
CA LYS A 176 -5.43 -16.34 23.47
C LYS A 176 -5.58 -14.95 24.08
N MET A 177 -4.50 -14.16 24.04
CA MET A 177 -4.51 -12.78 24.52
C MET A 177 -5.46 -11.91 23.68
N GLY A 178 -5.53 -12.14 22.35
CA GLY A 178 -6.48 -11.49 21.46
C GLY A 178 -7.95 -11.73 21.87
N TYR A 179 -8.30 -12.94 22.29
CA TYR A 179 -9.64 -13.24 22.82
C TYR A 179 -9.93 -12.51 24.13
N VAL A 180 -8.98 -12.51 25.08
CA VAL A 180 -9.10 -11.77 26.35
C VAL A 180 -9.32 -10.28 26.11
N LEU A 181 -8.55 -9.68 25.19
CA LEU A 181 -8.67 -8.26 24.85
C LEU A 181 -9.99 -7.93 24.14
N THR A 182 -10.51 -8.85 23.32
CA THR A 182 -11.83 -8.74 22.70
C THR A 182 -12.92 -8.71 23.78
N GLU A 183 -12.86 -9.63 24.75
CA GLU A 183 -13.82 -9.66 25.86
C GLU A 183 -13.78 -8.38 26.69
N LEU A 184 -12.58 -7.89 27.02
CA LEU A 184 -12.41 -6.64 27.77
C LEU A 184 -13.01 -5.44 27.03
N ARG A 185 -12.81 -5.35 25.71
CA ARG A 185 -13.38 -4.28 24.88
C ARG A 185 -14.90 -4.34 24.86
N ASP A 186 -15.47 -5.54 24.72
CA ASP A 186 -16.91 -5.72 24.67
C ASP A 186 -17.57 -5.41 26.03
N ARG A 187 -16.85 -5.68 27.13
CA ARG A 187 -17.28 -5.37 28.50
C ARG A 187 -17.17 -3.88 28.85
N TYR A 188 -16.18 -3.17 28.31
CA TYR A 188 -15.84 -1.80 28.71
C TYR A 188 -15.88 -0.84 27.51
N PRO A 189 -16.98 -0.07 27.32
CA PRO A 189 -17.11 0.88 26.21
C PRO A 189 -16.04 1.99 26.20
N ASP A 190 -15.50 2.34 27.37
CA ASP A 190 -14.44 3.35 27.54
C ASP A 190 -13.03 2.76 27.31
N LEU A 191 -12.91 1.46 27.04
CA LEU A 191 -11.67 0.77 26.71
C LEU A 191 -11.48 0.73 25.19
N ARG A 192 -10.30 1.14 24.75
CA ARG A 192 -9.85 1.02 23.36
C ARG A 192 -8.66 0.08 23.31
N VAL A 193 -8.71 -0.90 22.42
CA VAL A 193 -7.63 -1.84 22.15
C VAL A 193 -7.17 -1.63 20.71
N TYR A 194 -5.88 -1.41 20.52
CA TYR A 194 -5.23 -1.28 19.22
C TYR A 194 -4.19 -2.38 19.09
N SER A 195 -4.24 -3.16 18.01
CA SER A 195 -3.50 -4.41 17.90
C SER A 195 -2.54 -4.41 16.71
N PHE A 196 -1.25 -4.47 16.98
CA PHE A 196 -0.19 -4.36 15.98
C PHE A 196 0.61 -5.65 15.86
N ASP A 197 0.84 -6.11 14.63
CA ASP A 197 1.85 -7.12 14.36
C ASP A 197 3.24 -6.46 14.51
N TYR A 198 4.00 -6.93 15.50
CA TYR A 198 5.30 -6.41 15.90
C TYR A 198 6.32 -6.41 14.75
N HIS A 199 6.19 -7.33 13.80
CA HIS A 199 7.13 -7.48 12.67
C HIS A 199 6.58 -6.99 11.35
N PHE A 200 5.44 -6.30 11.36
CA PHE A 200 4.88 -5.74 10.14
C PHE A 200 5.66 -4.50 9.71
N ASP A 201 6.06 -4.46 8.44
CA ASP A 201 6.98 -3.45 7.92
C ASP A 201 6.28 -2.11 7.64
N VAL A 202 5.92 -1.43 8.72
CA VAL A 202 5.38 -0.06 8.73
C VAL A 202 6.22 0.77 9.68
N GLY A 203 6.80 1.85 9.14
CA GLY A 203 7.65 2.75 9.93
C GLY A 203 6.96 3.31 11.19
N ALA A 204 5.63 3.48 11.16
CA ALA A 204 4.86 3.91 12.32
C ALA A 204 4.82 2.87 13.47
N ILE A 205 4.72 1.57 13.15
CA ILE A 205 4.77 0.50 14.16
C ILE A 205 6.17 0.44 14.79
N ASN A 206 7.21 0.46 13.95
CA ASN A 206 8.61 0.50 14.41
C ASN A 206 8.87 1.69 15.34
N THR A 207 8.27 2.84 15.02
CA THR A 207 8.35 4.05 15.85
C THR A 207 7.63 3.86 17.19
N LEU A 208 6.43 3.28 17.21
CA LEU A 208 5.72 2.97 18.46
C LEU A 208 6.50 2.02 19.35
N VAL A 209 7.00 0.91 18.78
CA VAL A 209 7.85 -0.06 19.49
C VAL A 209 9.06 0.63 20.12
N SER A 210 9.70 1.55 19.38
CA SER A 210 10.87 2.30 19.83
C SER A 210 10.54 3.31 20.94
N ILE A 211 9.47 4.09 20.78
CA ILE A 211 9.02 5.10 21.77
C ILE A 211 8.70 4.43 23.10
N TYR A 212 7.99 3.30 23.05
CA TYR A 212 7.56 2.59 24.23
C TYR A 212 8.54 1.52 24.71
N LYS A 213 9.67 1.34 24.00
CA LYS A 213 10.73 0.37 24.32
C LYS A 213 10.19 -1.05 24.49
N VAL A 214 9.28 -1.46 23.61
CA VAL A 214 8.69 -2.81 23.62
C VAL A 214 9.76 -3.80 23.21
N LYS A 215 9.97 -4.83 24.05
CA LYS A 215 10.91 -5.92 23.77
C LYS A 215 10.26 -6.95 22.83
N PRO A 216 11.06 -7.77 22.12
CA PRO A 216 10.55 -8.88 21.30
C PRO A 216 10.07 -10.07 22.16
N ASP A 217 9.57 -9.81 23.37
CA ASP A 217 8.93 -10.79 24.23
C ASP A 217 7.41 -10.63 24.00
N LEU A 218 6.78 -11.55 23.25
CA LEU A 218 5.37 -11.40 22.83
C LEU A 218 4.51 -12.53 23.43
N PRO A 219 3.23 -12.30 23.75
CA PRO A 219 2.47 -11.05 23.58
C PRO A 219 2.92 -9.92 24.52
N ALA A 220 2.80 -8.67 24.06
CA ALA A 220 3.10 -7.49 24.87
C ALA A 220 1.96 -6.47 24.82
N MET A 221 1.65 -5.84 25.95
CA MET A 221 0.62 -4.83 26.07
C MET A 221 1.15 -3.59 26.76
N ILE A 222 0.72 -2.41 26.31
CA ILE A 222 0.99 -1.14 26.98
C ILE A 222 -0.32 -0.55 27.46
N ILE A 223 -0.42 -0.32 28.76
CA ILE A 223 -1.59 0.28 29.39
C ILE A 223 -1.08 1.42 30.29
N ASN A 224 -1.52 2.66 30.01
CA ASN A 224 -1.07 3.87 30.74
C ASN A 224 0.46 3.97 30.90
N LEU A 225 1.20 3.78 29.81
CA LEU A 225 2.67 3.82 29.74
C LEU A 225 3.40 2.66 30.45
N GLN A 226 2.67 1.71 31.03
CA GLN A 226 3.24 0.53 31.65
C GLN A 226 3.12 -0.67 30.72
N THR A 227 4.22 -1.41 30.56
CA THR A 227 4.28 -2.59 29.68
C THR A 227 4.06 -3.87 30.47
N TYR A 228 3.22 -4.75 29.93
CA TYR A 228 2.89 -6.07 30.45
C TYR A 228 3.23 -7.10 29.38
N TYR A 229 3.86 -8.20 29.78
CA TYR A 229 4.33 -9.26 28.89
C TYR A 229 3.67 -10.59 29.23
N GLY A 230 3.54 -11.44 28.21
CA GLY A 230 2.96 -12.77 28.35
C GLY A 230 1.44 -12.74 28.42
N PHE A 231 0.85 -13.94 28.56
CA PHE A 231 -0.59 -14.10 28.70
C PHE A 231 -1.08 -13.62 30.07
N HIS A 232 -2.21 -12.90 30.09
CA HIS A 232 -2.95 -12.54 31.30
C HIS A 232 -4.44 -12.81 31.06
N SER A 233 -5.12 -13.41 32.04
CA SER A 233 -6.58 -13.58 31.98
C SER A 233 -7.31 -12.24 32.21
N VAL A 234 -8.61 -12.20 31.90
CA VAL A 234 -9.48 -11.04 32.19
C VAL A 234 -9.42 -10.71 33.69
N GLU A 235 -9.54 -11.73 34.54
CA GLU A 235 -9.53 -11.58 36.00
C GLU A 235 -8.18 -11.09 36.52
N ASP A 236 -7.07 -11.55 35.95
CA ASP A 236 -5.74 -11.10 36.34
C ASP A 236 -5.53 -9.64 35.97
N LEU A 237 -5.96 -9.24 34.76
CA LEU A 237 -5.86 -7.87 34.29
C LEU A 237 -6.73 -6.91 35.12
N GLU A 238 -7.97 -7.27 35.45
CA GLU A 238 -8.84 -6.47 36.32
C GLU A 238 -8.29 -6.29 37.74
N LYS A 239 -7.46 -7.23 38.23
CA LYS A 239 -6.85 -7.15 39.57
C LYS A 239 -5.53 -6.39 39.57
N THR A 240 -4.70 -6.60 38.54
CA THR A 240 -3.31 -6.14 38.54
C THR A 240 -3.12 -4.81 37.82
N VAL A 241 -4.04 -4.44 36.92
CA VAL A 241 -3.96 -3.20 36.15
C VAL A 241 -4.96 -2.18 36.73
N PRO A 242 -4.49 -1.09 37.38
CA PRO A 242 -5.36 -0.14 38.06
C PRO A 242 -6.44 0.47 37.15
N ALA A 243 -6.10 0.76 35.90
CA ALA A 243 -7.05 1.31 34.93
C ALA A 243 -8.21 0.36 34.63
N LEU A 244 -7.94 -0.95 34.56
CA LEU A 244 -8.95 -1.96 34.29
C LEU A 244 -9.77 -2.27 35.55
N HIS A 245 -9.14 -2.23 36.72
CA HIS A 245 -9.85 -2.30 38.00
C HIS A 245 -10.92 -1.20 38.12
N ASP A 246 -10.55 0.05 37.78
CA ASP A 246 -11.47 1.20 37.86
C ASP A 246 -12.64 1.06 36.87
N LEU A 247 -12.38 0.55 35.66
CA LEU A 247 -13.42 0.24 34.68
C LEU A 247 -14.36 -0.87 35.18
N ALA A 248 -13.81 -1.93 35.77
CA ALA A 248 -14.60 -3.01 36.36
C ALA A 248 -15.52 -2.52 37.49
N ALA A 249 -15.01 -1.65 38.36
CA ALA A 249 -15.79 -1.04 39.44
C ALA A 249 -16.91 -0.13 38.90
N LYS A 250 -16.63 0.65 37.86
CA LYS A 250 -17.63 1.50 37.19
C LYS A 250 -18.73 0.67 36.55
N ALA A 251 -18.39 -0.39 35.80
CA ALA A 251 -19.35 -1.29 35.17
C ALA A 251 -20.30 -1.94 36.20
N LYS A 252 -19.74 -2.48 37.30
CA LYS A 252 -20.53 -3.06 38.41
C LYS A 252 -21.51 -2.08 39.05
N THR A 253 -21.16 -0.79 39.08
CA THR A 253 -22.02 0.26 39.63
C THR A 253 -23.19 0.59 38.68
N LEU A 254 -22.93 0.59 37.37
CA LEU A 254 -23.96 0.82 36.35
C LEU A 254 -24.98 -0.32 36.29
N GLU A 255 -24.54 -1.58 36.38
CA GLU A 255 -25.42 -2.76 36.40
C GLU A 255 -26.35 -2.78 37.62
N LYS A 256 -25.83 -2.43 38.81
CA LYS A 256 -26.64 -2.32 40.04
C LYS A 256 -27.71 -1.23 39.93
N SER A 257 -27.39 -0.11 39.29
CA SER A 257 -28.34 0.99 39.05
C SER A 257 -29.48 0.56 38.11
N ALA A 258 -29.14 -0.13 37.01
CA ALA A 258 -30.12 -0.61 36.03
C ALA A 258 -31.11 -1.63 36.61
N THR A 259 -30.65 -2.48 37.54
CA THR A 259 -31.49 -3.52 38.18
C THR A 259 -32.41 -2.96 39.28
N SER A 260 -32.21 -1.72 39.72
CA SER A 260 -32.97 -1.09 40.81
C SER A 260 -34.16 -0.22 40.36
N THR A 261 -34.40 -0.11 39.05
CA THR A 261 -35.53 0.66 38.51
C THR A 261 -36.84 -0.06 38.82
N PRO A 262 -37.77 0.51 39.62
CA PRO A 262 -39.06 -0.13 39.91
C PRO A 262 -39.86 -0.26 38.60
N LYS A 263 -40.45 -1.44 38.36
CA LYS A 263 -41.56 -1.56 37.42
C LYS A 263 -42.68 -0.67 37.94
N THR A 264 -42.92 0.46 37.26
CA THR A 264 -44.14 1.23 37.41
C THR A 264 -45.23 0.44 36.67
N ASP A 265 -46.00 -0.33 37.45
CA ASP A 265 -47.30 -0.87 37.02
C ASP A 265 -48.34 0.26 36.88
#